data_AF-A0A8I3NQS3-F1
#
_entry.id   AF-A0A8I3NQS3-F1
#
_cell.length_a   1.000
_cell.length_b   1.000
_cell.length_c   1.000
_cell.angle_alpha   90.00
_cell.angle_beta   90.00
_cell.angle_gamma   90.00
#
_symmetry.space_group_name_H-M   'P 1'
#
loop_
_entity.id
_entity.type
_entity.pdbx_description
1 polymer ?
#
loop_
_entity_poly.entity_id
_entity_poly.type
_entity_poly.pdbx_seq_one_letter_code
_entity_poly.pdbx_strand_id
1 'polypeptide(L)'
;MFPLLLLCIFTVLLMDEVIRSCYQCAHFDGYRCRSGLKKCWKFNLMIHNRSCSTEHYYYTDRITGRALYRYTRLSCKVCEEGMVQVFHDLLKETFCCSHDNLCNNGNINLDTTLKFGDKNIYDVLFKV
;
A
#
# COMPACT_ATOMS: atom_id res chain seq x y z
N MET A 1 35.03 -15.10 23.56
CA MET A 1 33.69 -14.46 23.71
C MET A 1 33.41 -13.41 22.64
N PHE A 2 34.37 -12.58 22.23
CA PHE A 2 34.23 -11.61 21.13
C PHE A 2 33.75 -12.13 19.76
N PRO A 3 34.20 -13.32 19.27
CA PRO A 3 33.79 -13.82 17.96
C PRO A 3 32.29 -14.16 17.88
N LEU A 4 31.71 -14.60 19.00
CA LEU A 4 30.28 -14.94 19.06
C LEU A 4 29.40 -13.67 18.99
N LEU A 5 29.83 -12.61 19.67
CA LEU A 5 29.17 -11.29 19.62
C LEU A 5 29.20 -10.71 18.20
N LEU A 6 30.35 -10.81 17.52
CA LEU A 6 30.49 -10.39 16.13
C LEU A 6 29.57 -11.18 15.20
N LEU A 7 29.50 -12.50 15.35
CA LEU A 7 28.58 -13.35 14.59
C LEU A 7 27.11 -12.96 14.80
N CYS A 8 26.68 -12.73 16.04
CA CYS A 8 25.31 -12.29 16.33
C CYS A 8 24.98 -10.94 15.67
N ILE A 9 25.88 -9.96 15.78
CA ILE A 9 25.69 -8.65 15.14
C ILE A 9 25.61 -8.79 13.61
N PHE A 10 26.47 -9.61 13.02
CA PHE A 10 26.47 -9.88 11.58
C PHE A 10 25.16 -10.55 11.13
N THR A 11 24.63 -11.50 11.90
CA THR A 11 23.36 -12.16 11.56
C THR A 11 22.17 -11.21 11.63
N VAL A 12 22.14 -10.29 12.60
CA VAL A 12 21.04 -9.32 12.73
C VAL A 12 21.08 -8.29 11.60
N LEU A 13 22.27 -7.77 11.26
CA LEU A 13 22.44 -6.83 10.15
C LEU A 13 22.07 -7.46 8.80
N LEU A 14 22.48 -8.72 8.57
CA LEU A 14 22.15 -9.43 7.34
C LEU A 14 20.66 -9.77 7.25
N MET A 15 19.99 -10.08 8.36
CA MET A 15 18.55 -10.40 8.34
C MET A 15 17.70 -9.23 7.83
N ASP A 16 18.06 -7.98 8.14
CA ASP A 16 17.32 -6.79 7.73
C ASP A 16 17.49 -6.49 6.23
N GLU A 17 18.67 -6.81 5.66
CA GLU A 17 18.88 -6.73 4.21
C GLU A 17 18.27 -7.90 3.45
N VAL A 18 18.21 -9.10 4.05
CA VAL A 18 17.75 -10.33 3.38
C VAL A 18 16.23 -10.47 3.40
N ILE A 19 15.54 -9.95 4.41
CA ILE A 19 14.09 -10.10 4.58
C ILE A 19 13.40 -8.74 4.47
N ARG A 20 12.58 -8.57 3.43
CA ARG A 20 11.69 -7.41 3.32
C ARG A 20 10.37 -7.69 4.02
N SER A 21 9.98 -6.83 4.94
CA SER A 21 8.66 -6.84 5.58
C SER A 21 7.71 -5.83 4.95
N CYS A 22 6.42 -6.18 4.81
CA CYS A 22 5.37 -5.29 4.31
C CYS A 22 4.11 -5.40 5.18
N TYR A 23 3.25 -4.38 5.11
CA TYR A 23 1.89 -4.49 5.61
C TYR A 23 1.03 -5.38 4.72
N GLN A 24 0.14 -6.13 5.36
CA GLN A 24 -0.88 -6.94 4.71
C GLN A 24 -2.25 -6.55 5.23
N CYS A 25 -3.12 -6.13 4.31
CA CYS A 25 -4.49 -5.75 4.58
C CYS A 25 -5.35 -6.08 3.35
N ALA A 26 -6.43 -6.83 3.53
CA ALA A 26 -7.33 -7.17 2.43
C ALA A 26 -8.25 -5.99 2.07
N HIS A 27 -8.65 -5.19 3.07
CA HIS A 27 -9.58 -4.08 2.88
C HIS A 27 -9.27 -2.92 3.84
N PHE A 28 -8.52 -1.93 3.36
CA PHE A 28 -8.27 -0.66 4.03
C PHE A 28 -9.26 0.38 3.49
N ASP A 29 -9.94 1.12 4.37
CA ASP A 29 -11.05 2.01 4.00
C ASP A 29 -10.65 3.49 3.88
N GLY A 30 -9.35 3.80 3.79
CA GLY A 30 -8.83 5.17 3.80
C GLY A 30 -8.53 5.71 5.20
N TYR A 31 -8.88 4.96 6.26
CA TYR A 31 -8.55 5.28 7.64
C TYR A 31 -7.92 4.08 8.38
N ARG A 32 -8.54 2.90 8.30
CA ARG A 32 -8.09 1.68 8.99
C ARG A 32 -8.26 0.43 8.15
N CYS A 33 -7.50 -0.60 8.51
CA CYS A 33 -7.66 -1.92 7.94
C CYS A 33 -8.86 -2.65 8.57
N ARG A 34 -9.93 -2.89 7.80
CA ARG A 34 -11.14 -3.59 8.25
C ARG A 34 -10.92 -5.09 8.46
N SER A 35 -10.00 -5.69 7.71
CA SER A 35 -9.67 -7.11 7.82
C SER A 35 -8.66 -7.45 8.93
N GLY A 36 -8.26 -6.45 9.73
CA GLY A 36 -7.12 -6.55 10.64
C GLY A 36 -5.79 -6.35 9.90
N LEU A 37 -4.94 -5.47 10.45
CA LEU A 37 -3.63 -5.19 9.88
C LEU A 37 -2.65 -6.29 10.27
N LYS A 38 -2.06 -6.96 9.28
CA LYS A 38 -1.04 -7.99 9.47
C LYS A 38 0.28 -7.53 8.88
N LYS A 39 1.34 -8.26 9.20
CA LYS A 39 2.65 -8.13 8.54
C LYS A 39 2.93 -9.40 7.75
N CYS A 40 3.53 -9.24 6.60
CA CYS A 40 4.06 -10.33 5.79
C CYS A 40 5.52 -10.03 5.46
N TRP A 41 6.27 -11.06 5.08
CA TRP A 41 7.68 -10.95 4.76
C TRP A 41 8.00 -11.72 3.48
N LYS A 42 9.13 -11.37 2.86
CA LYS A 42 9.66 -12.02 1.66
C LYS A 42 11.16 -11.85 1.53
N PHE A 43 11.79 -12.76 0.80
CA PHE A 43 13.22 -12.69 0.53
C PHE A 43 13.56 -11.58 -0.46
N ASN A 44 14.47 -10.71 -0.06
CA ASN A 44 14.98 -9.59 -0.84
C ASN A 44 16.12 -10.02 -1.80
N LEU A 45 15.91 -11.12 -2.53
CA LEU A 45 16.91 -11.65 -3.47
C LEU A 45 16.70 -11.14 -4.90
N MET A 46 15.45 -10.83 -5.28
CA MET A 46 15.07 -10.40 -6.64
C MET A 46 14.33 -9.06 -6.61
N ILE A 47 14.49 -8.24 -7.65
CA ILE A 47 13.91 -6.89 -7.76
C ILE A 47 12.37 -6.88 -7.65
N HIS A 48 11.66 -7.92 -8.08
CA HIS A 48 10.21 -7.97 -7.91
C HIS A 48 9.79 -8.49 -6.53
N ASN A 49 10.64 -9.31 -5.90
CA ASN A 49 10.42 -9.87 -4.57
C ASN A 49 10.81 -8.89 -3.46
N ARG A 50 11.51 -7.80 -3.76
CA ARG A 50 11.83 -6.76 -2.77
C ARG A 50 10.74 -5.73 -2.53
N SER A 51 9.71 -5.69 -3.39
CA SER A 51 8.79 -4.54 -3.47
C SER A 51 7.45 -4.81 -2.81
N CYS A 52 7.04 -4.04 -1.81
CA CYS A 52 5.70 -4.13 -1.24
C CYS A 52 4.66 -3.53 -2.19
N SER A 53 3.43 -4.06 -2.20
CA SER A 53 2.36 -3.57 -3.07
C SER A 53 1.29 -2.81 -2.30
N THR A 54 0.84 -1.69 -2.88
CA THR A 54 -0.36 -0.95 -2.50
C THR A 54 -1.29 -0.90 -3.70
N GLU A 55 -2.49 -1.46 -3.59
CA GLU A 55 -3.49 -1.45 -4.67
C GLU A 55 -4.70 -0.63 -4.26
N HIS A 56 -4.94 0.50 -4.91
CA HIS A 56 -6.14 1.30 -4.72
C HIS A 56 -7.21 0.88 -5.71
N TYR A 57 -8.43 0.71 -5.22
CA TYR A 57 -9.60 0.40 -6.01
C TYR A 57 -10.53 1.60 -6.04
N TYR A 58 -10.95 1.97 -7.25
CA TYR A 58 -11.84 3.09 -7.51
C TYR A 58 -13.03 2.63 -8.33
N TYR A 59 -14.20 3.19 -8.05
CA TYR A 59 -15.33 3.10 -8.98
C TYR A 59 -15.39 4.32 -9.87
N THR A 60 -15.54 4.12 -11.17
CA THR A 60 -15.80 5.20 -12.12
C THR A 60 -17.28 5.57 -12.03
N ASP A 61 -17.57 6.77 -11.54
CA ASP A 61 -18.91 7.34 -11.63
C ASP A 61 -19.22 7.65 -13.10
N ARG A 62 -20.25 7.01 -13.64
CA ARG A 62 -20.65 7.17 -15.06
C ARG A 62 -21.25 8.54 -15.36
N ILE A 63 -21.76 9.25 -14.35
CA ILE A 63 -22.38 10.57 -14.54
C ILE A 63 -21.29 11.63 -14.63
N THR A 64 -20.36 11.64 -13.67
CA THR A 64 -19.32 12.68 -13.59
C THR A 64 -18.00 12.28 -14.25
N GLY A 65 -17.82 11.01 -14.63
CA GLY A 65 -16.56 10.46 -15.15
C GLY A 65 -15.46 10.35 -14.10
N ARG A 66 -15.76 10.60 -12.81
CA ARG A 66 -14.75 10.66 -11.73
C ARG A 66 -14.46 9.28 -11.17
N ALA A 67 -13.19 9.03 -10.85
CA ALA A 67 -12.77 7.86 -10.08
C ALA A 67 -12.99 8.13 -8.57
N LEU A 68 -13.88 7.35 -7.95
CA LEU A 68 -14.21 7.44 -6.54
C LEU A 68 -13.52 6.33 -5.77
N TYR A 69 -12.70 6.71 -4.79
CA TYR A 69 -12.01 5.74 -3.94
C TYR A 69 -12.98 4.79 -3.25
N ARG A 70 -12.64 3.50 -3.24
CA ARG A 70 -13.42 2.45 -2.59
C ARG A 70 -12.66 1.80 -1.43
N TYR A 71 -11.49 1.21 -1.72
CA TYR A 71 -10.65 0.57 -0.72
C TYR A 71 -9.22 0.41 -1.22
N THR A 72 -8.29 0.18 -0.30
CA THR A 72 -6.89 -0.17 -0.60
C THR A 72 -6.59 -1.59 -0.13
N ARG A 73 -5.84 -2.35 -0.93
CA ARG A 73 -5.27 -3.65 -0.55
C ARG A 73 -3.76 -3.51 -0.40
N LEU A 74 -3.24 -3.97 0.74
CA LEU A 74 -1.81 -3.98 1.04
C LEU A 74 -1.32 -5.43 1.01
N SER A 75 -0.20 -5.71 0.35
CA SER A 75 0.32 -7.08 0.30
C SER A 75 1.82 -7.18 0.03
N CYS A 76 2.36 -8.38 0.25
CA CYS A 76 3.72 -8.78 -0.11
C CYS A 76 3.83 -9.43 -1.50
N LYS A 77 2.78 -9.41 -2.33
CA LYS A 77 2.83 -10.08 -3.63
C LYS A 77 3.87 -9.45 -4.57
N VAL A 78 4.17 -10.16 -5.66
CA VAL A 78 4.96 -9.62 -6.77
C VAL A 78 4.28 -8.35 -7.28
N CYS A 79 5.04 -7.26 -7.31
CA CYS A 79 4.48 -5.95 -7.55
C CYS A 79 4.78 -5.48 -8.98
N GLU A 80 3.72 -5.12 -9.70
CA GLU A 80 3.74 -4.55 -11.04
C GLU A 80 2.95 -3.24 -10.99
N GLU A 81 3.65 -2.13 -11.22
CA GLU A 81 3.02 -0.80 -11.18
C GLU A 81 2.11 -0.58 -12.39
N GLY A 82 1.06 0.22 -12.17
CA GLY A 82 0.19 0.66 -13.24
C GLY A 82 -1.28 0.67 -12.87
N MET A 83 -2.10 1.09 -13.83
CA MET A 83 -3.55 1.12 -13.73
C MET A 83 -4.16 0.05 -14.62
N VAL A 84 -5.14 -0.67 -14.08
CA VAL A 84 -5.86 -1.75 -14.77
C VAL A 84 -7.35 -1.61 -14.53
N GLN A 85 -8.14 -1.66 -15.60
CA GLN A 85 -9.58 -1.80 -15.52
C GLN A 85 -9.90 -3.26 -15.12
N VAL A 86 -10.34 -3.47 -13.87
CA VAL A 86 -10.65 -4.81 -13.33
C VAL A 86 -12.04 -5.26 -13.78
N PHE A 87 -13.00 -4.34 -13.78
CA PHE A 87 -14.37 -4.54 -14.23
C PHE A 87 -14.92 -3.26 -14.85
N HIS A 88 -16.07 -3.28 -15.53
CA HIS A 88 -16.62 -2.13 -16.29
C HIS A 88 -16.48 -0.77 -15.60
N ASP A 89 -16.71 -0.71 -14.30
CA ASP A 89 -16.64 0.49 -13.48
C ASP A 89 -15.58 0.39 -12.37
N LEU A 90 -14.85 -0.72 -12.24
CA LEU A 90 -13.83 -0.90 -11.19
C LEU A 90 -12.43 -0.73 -11.78
N LEU A 91 -11.78 0.36 -11.42
CA LEU A 91 -10.39 0.66 -11.75
C LEU A 91 -9.49 0.27 -10.57
N LYS A 92 -8.32 -0.27 -10.88
CA LYS A 92 -7.29 -0.60 -9.89
C LYS A 92 -5.97 0.06 -10.26
N GLU A 93 -5.41 0.81 -9.32
CA GLU A 93 -4.08 1.41 -9.42
C GLU A 93 -3.13 0.70 -8.47
N THR A 94 -1.97 0.30 -8.96
CA THR A 94 -0.95 -0.43 -8.19
C THR A 94 0.30 0.41 -8.06
N PHE A 95 0.73 0.65 -6.82
CA PHE A 95 2.00 1.28 -6.47
C PHE A 95 2.93 0.27 -5.81
N CYS A 96 4.21 0.36 -6.16
CA CYS A 96 5.25 -0.48 -5.60
C CYS A 96 6.24 0.37 -4.79
N CYS A 97 6.66 -0.14 -3.64
CA CYS A 97 7.69 0.52 -2.85
C CYS A 97 8.74 -0.50 -2.40
N SER A 98 10.00 -0.08 -2.43
CA SER A 98 11.13 -0.91 -2.02
C SER A 98 12.21 -0.14 -1.28
N HIS A 99 11.92 1.07 -0.78
CA HIS A 99 12.90 1.86 -0.04
C HIS A 99 13.11 1.23 1.35
N ASP A 100 12.03 1.01 2.10
CA ASP A 100 12.11 0.56 3.49
C ASP A 100 11.18 -0.63 3.81
N ASN A 101 11.43 -1.24 4.97
CA ASN A 101 10.49 -2.17 5.57
C ASN A 101 9.17 -1.45 5.90
N LEU A 102 8.06 -2.13 5.67
CA LEU A 102 6.70 -1.62 5.93
C LEU A 102 6.37 -0.34 5.13
N CYS A 103 7.00 -0.15 3.97
CA CYS A 103 6.80 1.03 3.14
C CYS A 103 5.37 1.17 2.56
N ASN A 104 4.60 0.08 2.43
CA ASN A 104 3.28 0.11 1.82
C ASN A 104 2.19 0.48 2.84
N ASN A 105 2.02 1.78 3.10
CA ASN A 105 0.91 2.26 3.90
C ASN A 105 -0.32 2.57 3.01
N GLY A 106 -1.54 2.39 3.56
CA GLY A 106 -2.79 2.51 2.81
C GLY A 106 -3.17 3.92 2.34
N ASN A 107 -2.37 4.92 2.72
CA ASN A 107 -2.59 6.34 2.42
C ASN A 107 -1.61 6.89 1.37
N ILE A 108 -0.62 6.12 0.93
CA ILE A 108 0.33 6.55 -0.11
C ILE A 108 -0.44 6.81 -1.40
N ASN A 109 -0.18 7.96 -2.03
CA ASN A 109 -0.75 8.35 -3.31
C ASN A 109 -2.28 8.18 -3.39
N LEU A 110 -2.96 8.17 -2.25
CA LEU A 110 -4.34 8.59 -2.19
C LEU A 110 -4.28 10.08 -2.47
N ASP A 111 -4.28 10.47 -3.76
CA ASP A 111 -4.82 11.77 -4.14
C ASP A 111 -6.07 11.92 -3.30
N THR A 112 -6.19 13.03 -2.59
CA THR A 112 -7.26 13.43 -1.66
C THR A 112 -8.61 13.48 -2.39
N THR A 113 -8.98 12.38 -3.02
CA THR A 113 -10.24 12.06 -3.66
C THR A 113 -11.21 11.95 -2.52
N LEU A 114 -11.80 13.10 -2.21
CA LEU A 114 -13.02 13.30 -1.44
C LEU A 114 -13.26 12.12 -0.50
N LYS A 115 -12.56 12.11 0.64
CA LYS A 115 -12.93 11.22 1.74
C LYS A 115 -14.39 11.52 2.05
N PHE A 116 -15.31 10.70 1.54
CA PHE A 116 -16.73 10.83 1.83
C PHE A 116 -16.90 10.57 3.32
N GLY A 117 -16.95 11.66 4.10
CA GLY A 117 -16.97 11.61 5.56
C GLY A 117 -16.12 12.67 6.27
N ASP A 118 -15.24 13.41 5.58
CA ASP A 118 -14.53 14.53 6.20
C ASP A 118 -15.41 15.79 6.14
N LYS A 119 -15.92 16.21 7.31
CA LYS A 119 -16.92 17.29 7.44
C LYS A 119 -16.43 18.67 6.97
N ASN A 120 -15.15 18.81 6.66
CA ASN A 120 -14.51 20.09 6.31
C ASN A 120 -14.48 20.41 4.80
N ILE A 121 -15.06 19.55 3.93
CA ILE A 121 -15.05 19.79 2.47
C ILE A 121 -16.29 20.58 1.99
N TYR A 122 -17.31 20.76 2.81
CA TYR A 122 -18.48 21.56 2.43
C TYR A 122 -18.17 23.07 2.31
N ASP A 123 -17.10 23.57 2.93
CA ASP A 123 -16.73 25.00 2.89
C ASP A 123 -15.95 25.43 1.65
N VAL A 124 -15.44 24.49 0.84
CA VAL A 124 -14.66 24.81 -0.37
C VAL A 124 -15.51 24.76 -1.65
N LEU A 125 -16.67 24.10 -1.62
CA LEU A 125 -17.49 23.82 -2.80
C LEU A 125 -18.68 24.77 -3.05
N PHE A 126 -18.89 25.79 -2.20
CA PHE A 126 -19.96 26.80 -2.38
C PHE A 126 -19.47 28.26 -2.49
N LYS A 127 -18.24 28.48 -2.96
CA LYS A 127 -17.84 29.79 -3.50
C LYS A 127 -17.82 29.74 -5.03
N VAL A 128 -19.01 29.78 -5.62
CA VAL A 128 -19.27 30.33 -6.96
C VAL A 128 -20.45 31.27 -6.82
#